data_AF-A0A536AZG9-F1
#
_entry.id   AF-A0A536AZG9-F1
#
_cell.length_a   1.000
_cell.length_b   1.000
_cell.length_c   1.000
_cell.angle_alpha   90.00
_cell.angle_beta   90.00
_cell.angle_gamma   90.00
#
_symmetry.space_group_name_H-M   'P 1'
#
loop_
_entity.id
_entity.type
_entity.pdbx_description
1 polymer ?
#
loop_
_entity_poly.entity_id
_entity_poly.type
_entity_poly.pdbx_seq_one_letter_code
_entity_poly.pdbx_strand_id
1 'polypeptide(L)'
;MHLGRLTLPATLLTCLLLATPVLAAPVAVLSATYTVPTPPTAIVQGATVPVSITVGNVGSEIWNIGGTNPVKLSYHWYDAVGGAVMWDGPRTPLLADVAVGGSHTLSATVAAPPTPGAYRLNFALVKEG
;
A
#
# COMPACT_ATOMS: atom_id res chain seq x y z
N MET A 1 60.60 47.00 -29.74
CA MET A 1 59.13 47.15 -29.70
C MET A 1 58.55 45.86 -29.16
N HIS A 2 58.19 45.92 -27.88
CA HIS A 2 57.50 44.90 -27.10
C HIS A 2 55.97 45.07 -27.31
N LEU A 3 55.17 44.19 -26.69
CA LEU A 3 53.68 44.05 -26.72
C LEU A 3 53.18 43.10 -27.84
N GLY A 4 52.44 42.02 -27.57
CA GLY A 4 51.82 41.51 -26.35
C GLY A 4 50.58 40.70 -26.79
N ARG A 5 50.70 39.36 -26.91
CA ARG A 5 49.56 38.50 -27.25
C ARG A 5 48.87 38.07 -25.97
N LEU A 6 47.72 38.70 -25.72
CA LEU A 6 46.80 38.48 -24.61
C LEU A 6 46.14 37.10 -24.73
N THR A 7 46.29 36.27 -23.71
CA THR A 7 45.51 35.05 -23.47
C THR A 7 44.11 35.42 -22.97
N LEU A 8 43.05 34.81 -23.51
CA LEU A 8 41.73 34.76 -22.88
C LEU A 8 41.30 33.28 -22.77
N PRO A 9 40.87 32.80 -21.60
CA PRO A 9 40.42 31.42 -21.43
C PRO A 9 38.98 31.25 -21.95
N ALA A 10 38.71 30.04 -22.43
CA ALA A 10 37.39 29.57 -22.80
C ALA A 10 36.46 29.53 -21.58
N THR A 11 35.37 30.30 -21.59
CA THR A 11 34.27 30.14 -20.64
C THR A 11 33.26 29.16 -21.21
N LEU A 12 33.33 27.91 -20.75
CA LEU A 12 32.30 26.90 -20.96
C LEU A 12 31.06 27.29 -20.15
N LEU A 13 29.97 27.54 -20.87
CA LEU A 13 28.65 27.85 -20.32
C LEU A 13 27.90 26.53 -20.07
N THR A 14 27.77 26.21 -18.78
CA THR A 14 26.51 25.79 -18.13
C THR A 14 26.07 24.32 -18.13
N CYS A 15 25.51 24.01 -16.94
CA CYS A 15 24.56 22.97 -16.58
C CYS A 15 25.09 21.55 -16.36
N LEU A 16 25.82 21.37 -15.26
CA LEU A 16 25.80 20.08 -14.57
C LEU A 16 24.48 19.98 -13.81
N LEU A 17 23.51 19.25 -14.37
CA LEU A 17 22.33 18.78 -13.65
C LEU A 17 22.82 17.98 -12.44
N LEU A 18 22.76 18.58 -11.25
CA LEU A 18 22.87 17.81 -10.01
C LEU A 18 21.60 16.96 -9.92
N ALA A 19 21.62 15.76 -10.49
CA ALA A 19 20.65 14.74 -10.18
C ALA A 19 20.81 14.44 -8.70
N THR A 20 19.88 14.92 -7.88
CA THR A 20 19.82 14.52 -6.48
C THR A 20 19.66 13.01 -6.46
N PRO A 21 20.52 12.26 -5.75
CA PRO A 21 20.24 10.85 -5.53
C PRO A 21 18.97 10.78 -4.69
N VAL A 22 17.86 10.40 -5.32
CA VAL A 22 16.70 9.90 -4.59
C VAL A 22 17.15 8.62 -3.93
N LEU A 23 17.33 8.66 -2.60
CA LEU A 23 17.47 7.47 -1.80
C LEU A 23 16.16 6.70 -1.90
N ALA A 24 16.11 5.69 -2.78
CA ALA A 24 15.01 4.74 -2.79
C ALA A 24 15.04 3.98 -1.45
N ALA A 25 13.98 4.11 -0.64
CA ALA A 25 13.80 3.26 0.51
C ALA A 25 13.78 1.78 0.06
N PRO A 26 14.30 0.84 0.87
CA PRO A 26 14.23 -0.58 0.51
C PRO A 26 12.77 -1.00 0.31
N VAL A 27 12.49 -1.68 -0.80
CA VAL A 27 11.14 -2.21 -1.09
C VAL A 27 10.80 -3.25 -0.04
N ALA A 28 9.73 -3.04 0.72
CA ALA A 28 9.23 -4.00 1.69
C ALA A 28 8.71 -5.26 0.99
N VAL A 29 8.93 -6.43 1.61
CA VAL A 29 8.62 -7.75 1.01
C VAL A 29 7.12 -7.89 0.71
N LEU A 30 6.28 -7.76 1.74
CA LEU A 30 4.83 -7.73 1.62
C LEU A 30 4.35 -6.29 1.77
N SER A 31 4.13 -5.60 0.65
CA SER A 31 3.72 -4.20 0.62
C SER A 31 2.60 -3.98 -0.38
N ALA A 32 1.54 -3.31 0.05
CA ALA A 32 0.31 -3.19 -0.71
C ALA A 32 -0.23 -1.76 -0.73
N THR A 33 -0.88 -1.40 -1.83
CA THR A 33 -1.83 -0.29 -1.90
C THR A 33 -3.26 -0.80 -1.77
N TYR A 34 -4.14 0.01 -1.20
CA TYR A 34 -5.56 -0.32 -0.99
C TYR A 34 -6.40 0.84 -1.50
N THR A 35 -7.40 0.56 -2.34
CA THR A 35 -8.34 1.56 -2.85
C THR A 35 -9.76 1.06 -2.66
N VAL A 36 -10.57 1.83 -1.95
CA VAL A 36 -11.99 1.54 -1.71
C VAL A 36 -12.81 2.67 -2.36
N PRO A 37 -13.35 2.49 -3.58
CA PRO A 37 -14.03 3.56 -4.31
C PRO A 37 -15.26 4.11 -3.58
N THR A 38 -15.94 3.27 -2.80
CA THR A 38 -17.13 3.64 -2.04
C THR A 38 -17.06 3.02 -0.64
N PRO A 39 -16.38 3.67 0.32
CA PRO A 39 -16.28 3.17 1.68
C PRO A 39 -17.67 3.18 2.35
N PRO A 40 -18.03 2.14 3.13
CA PRO A 40 -19.25 2.17 3.92
C PRO A 40 -19.17 3.28 4.97
N THR A 41 -20.18 4.14 5.04
CA THR A 41 -20.28 5.22 6.03
C THR A 41 -21.01 4.81 7.30
N ALA A 42 -21.80 3.73 7.23
CA ALA A 42 -22.45 3.08 8.36
C ALA A 42 -22.67 1.60 8.06
N ILE A 43 -22.56 0.76 9.08
CA ILE A 43 -22.89 -0.67 9.02
C ILE A 43 -23.69 -0.98 10.29
N VAL A 44 -24.75 -1.78 10.17
CA VAL A 44 -25.52 -2.25 11.33
C VAL A 44 -24.59 -3.05 12.24
N GLN A 45 -24.66 -2.81 13.56
CA GLN A 45 -23.84 -3.54 14.54
C GLN A 45 -23.92 -5.06 14.32
N GLY A 46 -22.78 -5.75 14.36
CA GLY A 46 -22.69 -7.19 14.15
C GLY A 46 -23.08 -7.69 12.74
N ALA A 47 -23.51 -6.83 11.83
CA ALA A 47 -23.79 -7.21 10.45
C ALA A 47 -22.48 -7.43 9.69
N THR A 48 -22.56 -8.25 8.64
CA THR A 48 -21.47 -8.47 7.69
C THR A 48 -21.89 -7.91 6.34
N VAL A 49 -21.02 -7.10 5.73
CA VAL A 49 -21.28 -6.46 4.44
C VAL A 49 -20.13 -6.69 3.47
N PRO A 50 -20.40 -6.78 2.16
CA PRO A 50 -19.36 -6.76 1.14
C PRO A 50 -18.79 -5.34 0.97
N VAL A 51 -17.47 -5.22 0.88
CA VAL A 51 -16.76 -3.98 0.56
C VAL A 51 -15.89 -4.21 -0.67
N SER A 52 -16.16 -3.47 -1.75
CA SER A 52 -15.34 -3.52 -2.96
C SER A 52 -14.00 -2.81 -2.71
N ILE A 53 -12.89 -3.54 -2.91
CA ILE A 53 -11.54 -3.05 -2.65
C ILE A 53 -10.57 -3.52 -3.73
N THR A 54 -9.78 -2.61 -4.26
CA THR A 54 -8.64 -2.92 -5.13
C THR A 54 -7.37 -2.97 -4.28
N VAL A 55 -6.65 -4.10 -4.35
CA VAL A 55 -5.34 -4.28 -3.73
C VAL A 55 -4.26 -4.31 -4.81
N GLY A 56 -3.18 -3.57 -4.62
CA GLY A 56 -2.06 -3.50 -5.57
C GLY A 56 -0.74 -3.92 -4.93
N ASN A 57 -0.01 -4.81 -5.58
CA ASN A 57 1.28 -5.31 -5.10
C ASN A 57 2.40 -4.36 -5.43
N VAL A 58 2.86 -3.63 -4.41
CA VAL A 58 4.01 -2.71 -4.48
C VAL A 58 5.19 -3.24 -3.67
N GLY A 59 5.15 -4.52 -3.31
CA GLY A 59 6.24 -5.23 -2.63
C GLY A 59 7.21 -5.89 -3.61
N SER A 60 8.02 -6.80 -3.10
CA SER A 60 9.03 -7.52 -3.88
C SER A 60 8.72 -9.00 -4.11
N GLU A 61 7.67 -9.55 -3.49
CA GLU A 61 7.23 -10.95 -3.68
C GLU A 61 5.91 -11.07 -4.43
N ILE A 62 5.75 -12.17 -5.16
CA ILE A 62 4.43 -12.61 -5.65
C ILE A 62 3.58 -12.99 -4.43
N TRP A 63 2.35 -12.48 -4.38
CA TRP A 63 1.37 -12.91 -3.39
C TRP A 63 0.72 -14.20 -3.87
N ASN A 64 1.19 -15.33 -3.34
CA ASN A 64 0.63 -16.64 -3.70
C ASN A 64 -0.70 -16.88 -2.97
N ILE A 65 -1.70 -17.42 -3.65
CA ILE A 65 -3.01 -17.77 -3.05
C ILE A 65 -3.01 -19.17 -2.42
N GLY A 66 -2.00 -19.97 -2.70
CA GLY A 66 -1.82 -21.34 -2.19
C GLY A 66 -0.42 -21.58 -1.64
N GLY A 67 -0.11 -22.85 -1.37
CA GLY A 67 1.16 -23.27 -0.77
C GLY A 67 1.19 -23.11 0.74
N THR A 68 2.40 -23.10 1.32
CA THR A 68 2.61 -23.08 2.79
C THR A 68 2.19 -21.76 3.43
N ASN A 69 2.40 -20.65 2.73
CA ASN A 69 2.21 -19.31 3.27
C ASN A 69 1.34 -18.45 2.32
N PRO A 70 0.07 -18.81 2.09
CA PRO A 70 -0.79 -18.06 1.20
C PRO A 70 -1.05 -16.64 1.75
N VAL A 71 -1.18 -15.68 0.85
CA VAL A 71 -1.53 -14.30 1.18
C VAL A 71 -3.04 -14.12 1.07
N LYS A 72 -3.64 -13.48 2.08
CA LYS A 72 -5.07 -13.18 2.15
C LYS A 72 -5.29 -11.73 2.56
N LEU A 73 -6.43 -11.17 2.18
CA LEU A 73 -6.88 -9.89 2.70
C LEU A 73 -7.57 -10.07 4.05
N SER A 74 -7.30 -9.17 4.97
CA SER A 74 -7.95 -9.02 6.26
C SER A 74 -8.09 -7.54 6.59
N TYR A 75 -8.44 -7.24 7.83
CA TYR A 75 -8.57 -5.89 8.33
C TYR A 75 -8.58 -5.84 9.86
N HIS A 76 -8.42 -4.62 10.37
CA HIS A 76 -8.54 -4.25 11.77
C HIS A 76 -9.65 -3.21 11.94
N TRP A 77 -10.38 -3.30 13.05
CA TRP A 77 -11.22 -2.20 13.53
C TRP A 77 -10.53 -1.49 14.66
N TYR A 78 -10.51 -0.16 14.58
CA TYR A 78 -10.09 0.72 15.66
C TYR A 78 -11.26 1.58 16.11
N ASP A 79 -11.38 1.80 17.41
CA ASP A 79 -12.30 2.79 17.97
C ASP A 79 -11.86 4.24 17.68
N ALA A 80 -12.67 5.20 18.12
CA ALA A 80 -12.43 6.62 17.93
C ALA A 80 -11.13 7.15 18.60
N VAL A 81 -10.62 6.46 19.62
CA VAL A 81 -9.36 6.84 20.31
C VAL A 81 -8.15 6.07 19.77
N GLY A 82 -8.36 5.20 18.79
CA GLY A 82 -7.30 4.42 18.13
C GLY A 82 -7.01 3.06 18.77
N GLY A 83 -7.81 2.63 19.76
CA GLY A 83 -7.73 1.30 20.35
C GLY A 83 -8.22 0.25 19.35
N ALA A 84 -7.47 -0.85 19.19
CA ALA A 84 -7.90 -1.96 18.35
C ALA A 84 -9.05 -2.71 19.05
N VAL A 85 -10.25 -2.70 18.45
CA VAL A 85 -11.42 -3.44 18.94
C VAL A 85 -11.60 -4.79 18.23
N MET A 86 -11.04 -4.92 17.04
CA MET A 86 -10.87 -6.19 16.37
C MET A 86 -9.52 -6.18 15.64
N TRP A 87 -8.59 -7.00 16.12
CA TRP A 87 -7.28 -7.15 15.48
C TRP A 87 -7.28 -8.19 14.37
N ASP A 88 -8.15 -9.20 14.40
CA ASP A 88 -8.06 -10.27 13.39
C ASP A 88 -9.38 -10.44 12.66
N GLY A 89 -9.58 -9.64 11.61
CA GLY A 89 -10.76 -9.74 10.76
C GLY A 89 -10.82 -11.05 9.97
N PRO A 90 -12.05 -11.47 9.57
CA PRO A 90 -12.24 -12.59 8.65
C PRO A 90 -11.40 -12.43 7.38
N ARG A 91 -10.79 -13.54 6.97
CA ARG A 91 -9.98 -13.60 5.75
C ARG A 91 -10.87 -13.53 4.52
N THR A 92 -10.50 -12.66 3.58
CA THR A 92 -11.00 -12.68 2.21
C THR A 92 -9.91 -13.27 1.30
N PRO A 93 -10.17 -14.40 0.61
CA PRO A 93 -9.23 -14.95 -0.36
C PRO A 93 -8.97 -13.99 -1.51
N LEU A 94 -7.74 -13.97 -2.02
CA LEU A 94 -7.44 -13.33 -3.30
C LEU A 94 -7.97 -14.22 -4.44
N LEU A 95 -8.28 -13.62 -5.59
CA LEU A 95 -8.87 -14.34 -6.73
C LEU A 95 -7.84 -15.15 -7.53
N ALA A 96 -6.60 -14.71 -7.54
CA ALA A 96 -5.46 -15.31 -8.23
C ALA A 96 -4.16 -14.78 -7.58
N ASP A 97 -3.03 -15.39 -7.91
CA ASP A 97 -1.73 -14.86 -7.52
C ASP A 97 -1.58 -13.41 -7.99
N VAL A 98 -0.91 -12.60 -7.17
CA VAL A 98 -0.68 -11.18 -7.48
C VAL A 98 0.80 -10.97 -7.69
N ALA A 99 1.19 -10.92 -8.97
CA ALA A 99 2.57 -10.59 -9.35
C ALA A 99 2.97 -9.20 -8.81
N VAL A 100 4.28 -8.98 -8.67
CA VAL A 100 4.83 -7.64 -8.35
C VAL A 100 4.36 -6.63 -9.39
N GLY A 101 3.80 -5.51 -8.94
CA GLY A 101 3.17 -4.49 -9.79
C GLY A 101 1.74 -4.81 -10.24
N GLY A 102 1.24 -6.02 -9.97
CA GLY A 102 -0.12 -6.43 -10.28
C GLY A 102 -1.16 -5.92 -9.28
N SER A 103 -2.44 -6.00 -9.63
CA SER A 103 -3.55 -5.64 -8.75
C SER A 103 -4.79 -6.48 -9.02
N HIS A 104 -5.67 -6.58 -8.01
CA HIS A 104 -6.97 -7.23 -8.13
C HIS A 104 -8.03 -6.43 -7.37
N THR A 105 -9.26 -6.44 -7.89
CA THR A 105 -10.44 -5.96 -7.18
C THR A 105 -11.19 -7.13 -6.56
N LEU A 106 -11.44 -7.04 -5.26
CA LEU A 106 -12.04 -8.08 -4.43
C LEU A 106 -13.33 -7.54 -3.80
N SER A 107 -14.21 -8.46 -3.41
CA SER A 107 -15.33 -8.17 -2.50
C SER A 107 -14.94 -8.66 -1.11
N ALA A 108 -14.42 -7.76 -0.28
CA ALA A 108 -14.03 -8.08 1.08
C ALA A 108 -15.26 -8.29 1.98
N THR A 109 -15.25 -9.36 2.77
CA THR A 109 -16.32 -9.65 3.73
C THR A 109 -16.01 -8.94 5.05
N VAL A 110 -16.74 -7.87 5.36
CA VAL A 110 -16.48 -7.03 6.54
C VAL A 110 -17.61 -7.17 7.56
N ALA A 111 -17.30 -7.83 8.68
CA ALA A 111 -18.11 -7.87 9.89
C ALA A 111 -17.88 -6.61 10.75
N ALA A 112 -18.96 -5.90 11.08
CA ALA A 112 -18.93 -4.72 11.95
C ALA A 112 -18.83 -5.13 13.44
N PRO A 113 -18.22 -4.29 14.30
CA PRO A 113 -18.23 -4.51 15.75
C PRO A 113 -19.66 -4.66 16.32
N PRO A 114 -19.85 -5.44 17.40
CA PRO A 114 -21.17 -5.65 17.99
C PRO A 114 -21.69 -4.44 18.78
N THR A 115 -20.80 -3.51 19.14
CA THR A 115 -21.14 -2.27 19.86
C THR A 115 -21.24 -1.11 18.86
N PRO A 116 -22.31 -0.30 18.89
CA PRO A 116 -22.38 0.93 18.11
C PRO A 116 -21.29 1.93 18.49
N GLY A 117 -20.76 2.63 17.49
CA GLY A 117 -19.74 3.65 17.72
C GLY A 117 -19.12 4.16 16.42
N ALA A 118 -18.26 5.16 16.57
CA ALA A 118 -17.40 5.60 15.49
C ALA A 118 -16.16 4.70 15.45
N TYR A 119 -15.87 4.14 14.27
CA TYR A 119 -14.77 3.23 14.05
C TYR A 119 -13.99 3.59 12.79
N ARG A 120 -12.71 3.20 12.77
CA ARG A 120 -11.87 3.17 11.57
C ARG A 120 -11.63 1.72 11.16
N LEU A 121 -12.02 1.39 9.93
CA LEU A 121 -11.64 0.15 9.27
C LEU A 121 -10.27 0.32 8.61
N ASN A 122 -9.34 -0.59 8.89
CA ASN A 122 -8.03 -0.60 8.26
C ASN A 122 -7.78 -1.93 7.57
N PHE A 123 -7.71 -1.95 6.25
CA PHE A 123 -7.41 -3.17 5.50
C PHE A 123 -5.92 -3.52 5.59
N ALA A 124 -5.63 -4.82 5.65
CA ALA A 124 -4.27 -5.33 5.71
C ALA A 124 -4.19 -6.71 5.03
N LEU A 125 -3.09 -6.98 4.32
CA LEU A 125 -2.76 -8.33 3.89
C LEU A 125 -2.13 -9.11 5.04
N VAL A 126 -2.39 -10.41 5.07
CA VAL A 126 -1.78 -11.39 5.96
C VAL A 126 -1.15 -12.48 5.11
N LYS A 127 0.12 -12.78 5.36
CA LYS A 127 0.79 -13.98 4.85
C LYS A 127 0.69 -15.04 5.94
N GLU A 128 -0.01 -16.13 5.67
CA GLU A 128 -0.28 -17.18 6.65
C GLU A 128 0.99 -18.00 6.93
N GLY A 129 1.07 -18.64 8.12
CA GLY A 129 2.19 -19.50 8.55
C GLY A 129 3.42 -18.74 9.05
#